data_AF-A0A7Y5GFU9-F1
#
_entry.id   AF-A0A7Y5GFU9-F1
#
_cell.length_a   1.000
_cell.length_b   1.000
_cell.length_c   1.000
_cell.angle_alpha   90.00
_cell.angle_beta   90.00
_cell.angle_gamma   90.00
#
_symmetry.space_group_name_H-M   'P 1'
#
loop_
_entity.id
_entity.type
_entity.pdbx_description
1 polymer ?
#
loop_
_entity_poly.entity_id
_entity_poly.type
_entity_poly.pdbx_seq_one_letter_code
_entity_poly.pdbx_strand_id
1 'polypeptide(L)'
;MNCPFLREAQVKFCQASPFRKVLVRSAAHGTGEKCTSPGYLGCSVYLETGRQGPTQNRCPFFGESLTQYCSIAPVPKYIPYSESTLCRCGTESYRYCELYLTMARPAGGDGPALPLDVRSHTGPPAEEWIDDMRIPNWLLYTTNHLWVDRTESGNCHVGIDAVLAKALGKVDSLNFAVSGEHPSVILEAGGVEFEVTFPRILQIRRVNAHLRLDPNPATADPYGTGWLFEGSLSGNESAGLIPGNAAAGWMRSEVERLSHHVHEHILPADPESAGLAADGGSFAPGLLRIVGRERASALFNEFFGPYASWKKR
;
A
#
# COMPACT_ATOMS: atom_id res chain seq x y z
N MET A 1 -15.50 -0.78 -3.41
CA MET A 1 -15.42 -1.29 -4.81
C MET A 1 -14.44 -2.47 -4.95
N ASN A 2 -14.60 -3.32 -5.98
CA ASN A 2 -13.72 -4.48 -6.26
C ASN A 2 -12.65 -4.18 -7.32
N CYS A 3 -11.57 -4.97 -7.33
CA CYS A 3 -10.50 -4.90 -8.32
C CYS A 3 -11.02 -5.21 -9.73
N PRO A 4 -10.67 -4.39 -10.75
CA PRO A 4 -11.06 -4.64 -12.15
C PRO A 4 -10.54 -5.95 -12.75
N PHE A 5 -9.54 -6.59 -12.13
CA PHE A 5 -8.99 -7.88 -12.55
C PHE A 5 -9.52 -9.06 -11.73
N LEU A 6 -10.46 -8.84 -10.81
CA LEU A 6 -11.15 -9.91 -10.12
C LEU A 6 -12.07 -10.62 -11.12
N ARG A 7 -11.94 -11.95 -11.22
CA ARG A 7 -12.76 -12.81 -12.08
C ARG A 7 -13.35 -13.93 -11.26
N GLU A 8 -14.43 -14.49 -11.76
CA GLU A 8 -15.12 -15.62 -11.17
C GLU A 8 -14.85 -16.89 -11.95
N ALA A 9 -14.81 -18.02 -11.24
CA ALA A 9 -14.75 -19.34 -11.81
C ALA A 9 -15.56 -20.31 -10.95
N GLN A 10 -16.40 -21.10 -11.61
CA GLN A 10 -16.96 -22.28 -10.97
C GLN A 10 -15.84 -23.33 -10.86
N VAL A 11 -15.62 -23.83 -9.66
CA VAL A 11 -14.62 -24.87 -9.41
C VAL A 11 -15.27 -26.12 -8.84
N LYS A 12 -14.59 -27.25 -9.06
CA LYS A 12 -14.92 -28.55 -8.51
C LYS A 12 -13.74 -29.09 -7.70
N PHE A 13 -14.05 -29.87 -6.67
CA PHE A 13 -13.06 -30.46 -5.78
C PHE A 13 -13.61 -31.74 -5.14
N CYS A 14 -12.71 -32.53 -4.55
CA CYS A 14 -13.07 -33.71 -3.77
C CYS A 14 -13.02 -33.36 -2.28
N GLN A 15 -14.14 -33.56 -1.58
CA GLN A 15 -14.24 -33.35 -0.13
C GLN A 15 -13.51 -34.43 0.69
N ALA A 16 -13.33 -35.63 0.12
CA ALA A 16 -12.66 -36.75 0.78
C ALA A 16 -11.16 -36.85 0.48
N SER A 17 -10.65 -36.15 -0.53
CA SER A 17 -9.23 -36.24 -0.88
C SER A 17 -8.38 -35.54 0.19
N PRO A 18 -7.25 -36.14 0.62
CA PRO A 18 -6.32 -35.48 1.53
C PRO A 18 -5.66 -34.25 0.89
N PHE A 19 -5.63 -34.18 -0.45
CA PHE A 19 -5.14 -33.03 -1.19
C PHE A 19 -6.33 -32.26 -1.77
N ARG A 20 -6.56 -31.04 -1.27
CA ARG A 20 -7.60 -30.14 -1.79
C ARG A 20 -7.18 -29.53 -3.13
N LYS A 21 -7.26 -30.33 -4.19
CA LYS A 21 -7.07 -29.85 -5.56
C LYS A 21 -8.35 -29.18 -6.05
N VAL A 22 -8.27 -27.89 -6.31
CA VAL A 22 -9.34 -27.09 -6.92
C VAL A 22 -9.17 -27.13 -8.43
N LEU A 23 -10.22 -27.53 -9.15
CA LEU A 23 -10.22 -27.64 -10.61
C LEU A 23 -11.27 -26.69 -11.19
N VAL A 24 -10.88 -25.86 -12.15
CA VAL A 24 -11.84 -25.01 -12.86
C VAL A 24 -12.78 -25.90 -13.69
N ARG A 25 -14.08 -25.60 -13.62
CA ARG A 25 -15.08 -26.27 -14.44
C ARG A 25 -14.96 -25.77 -15.88
N SER A 26 -14.60 -26.66 -16.79
CA SER A 26 -14.57 -26.40 -18.23
C SER A 26 -15.83 -26.96 -18.90
N ALA A 27 -16.37 -26.22 -19.88
CA ALA A 27 -17.51 -26.66 -20.68
C ALA A 27 -17.26 -27.99 -21.41
N ALA A 28 -15.99 -28.31 -21.71
CA ALA A 28 -15.60 -29.55 -22.38
C ALA A 28 -15.71 -30.82 -21.49
N HIS A 29 -15.90 -30.68 -20.17
CA HIS A 29 -15.76 -31.77 -19.19
C HIS A 29 -17.03 -32.03 -18.36
N GLY A 30 -18.20 -31.64 -18.86
CA GLY A 30 -19.42 -31.51 -18.04
C GLY A 30 -20.06 -32.81 -17.54
N THR A 31 -19.95 -33.93 -18.25
CA THR A 31 -20.83 -35.10 -18.03
C THR A 31 -20.17 -36.48 -18.09
N GLY A 32 -18.85 -36.56 -18.27
CA GLY A 32 -18.12 -37.85 -18.42
C GLY A 32 -16.99 -38.07 -17.43
N GLU A 33 -16.82 -37.21 -16.43
CA GLU A 33 -15.73 -37.36 -15.47
C GLU A 33 -16.04 -38.39 -14.40
N LYS A 34 -14.98 -38.94 -13.82
CA LYS A 34 -15.08 -40.00 -12.81
C LYS A 34 -15.98 -39.58 -11.64
N CYS A 35 -15.87 -38.33 -11.16
CA CYS A 35 -16.66 -37.85 -10.02
C CYS A 35 -18.11 -37.46 -10.37
N THR A 36 -18.43 -37.25 -11.66
CA THR A 36 -19.76 -36.80 -12.11
C THR A 36 -20.57 -37.90 -12.81
N SER A 37 -20.09 -39.14 -12.74
CA SER A 37 -20.70 -40.34 -13.30
C SER A 37 -20.53 -41.52 -12.33
N PRO A 38 -21.20 -42.67 -12.51
CA PRO A 38 -20.97 -43.88 -11.70
C PRO A 38 -19.52 -44.40 -11.70
N GLY A 39 -18.63 -43.88 -12.56
CA GLY A 39 -17.20 -44.20 -12.55
C GLY A 39 -16.48 -43.90 -11.22
N TYR A 40 -17.09 -43.10 -10.32
CA TYR A 40 -16.53 -42.83 -8.99
C TYR A 40 -16.42 -44.09 -8.13
N LEU A 41 -17.22 -45.12 -8.40
CA LEU A 41 -17.17 -46.41 -7.68
C LEU A 41 -15.79 -47.09 -7.80
N GLY A 42 -15.05 -46.83 -8.88
CA GLY A 42 -13.67 -47.30 -9.06
C GLY A 42 -12.59 -46.28 -8.64
N CYS A 43 -12.94 -45.23 -7.90
CA CYS A 43 -11.97 -44.24 -7.40
C CYS A 43 -11.37 -44.71 -6.07
N SER A 44 -10.03 -44.75 -5.97
CA SER A 44 -9.33 -45.18 -4.75
C SER A 44 -9.75 -44.36 -3.52
N VAL A 45 -9.78 -43.03 -3.66
CA VAL A 45 -10.20 -42.11 -2.59
C VAL A 45 -11.62 -42.43 -2.09
N TYR A 46 -12.55 -42.79 -2.99
CA TYR A 46 -13.91 -43.15 -2.58
C TYR A 46 -13.93 -44.48 -1.83
N LEU A 47 -13.24 -45.50 -2.36
CA LEU A 47 -13.16 -46.83 -1.76
C LEU A 47 -12.54 -46.79 -0.35
N GLU A 48 -11.51 -45.97 -0.14
CA GLU A 48 -10.87 -45.74 1.15
C GLU A 48 -11.82 -45.16 2.21
N THR A 49 -12.89 -44.46 1.83
CA THR A 49 -13.85 -43.90 2.80
C THR A 49 -14.78 -44.94 3.43
N GLY A 50 -14.84 -46.17 2.90
CA GLY A 50 -15.70 -47.23 3.40
C GLY A 50 -17.22 -46.99 3.26
N ARG A 51 -17.65 -45.90 2.60
CA ARG A 51 -19.08 -45.60 2.40
C ARG A 51 -19.73 -46.60 1.43
N GLN A 52 -20.67 -47.39 1.95
CA GLN A 52 -21.60 -48.18 1.14
C GLN A 52 -22.99 -47.55 1.21
N GLY A 53 -23.55 -47.20 0.06
CA GLY A 53 -24.86 -46.60 -0.08
C GLY A 53 -25.38 -46.80 -1.52
N PRO A 54 -26.66 -46.48 -1.80
CA PRO A 54 -27.22 -46.66 -3.13
C PRO A 54 -26.40 -45.91 -4.18
N THR A 55 -26.19 -46.53 -5.34
CA THR A 55 -25.43 -45.95 -6.46
C THR A 55 -26.11 -44.67 -6.93
N GLN A 56 -25.43 -43.54 -6.79
CA GLN A 56 -25.88 -42.25 -7.30
C GLN A 56 -25.27 -41.98 -8.66
N ASN A 57 -25.85 -41.05 -9.43
CA ASN A 57 -25.27 -40.61 -10.70
C ASN A 57 -24.01 -39.74 -10.52
N ARG A 58 -23.65 -39.36 -9.29
CA ARG A 58 -22.46 -38.57 -8.95
C ARG A 58 -21.83 -39.04 -7.64
N CYS A 59 -20.53 -38.78 -7.48
CA CYS A 59 -19.80 -39.07 -6.25
C CYS A 59 -20.36 -38.25 -5.07
N PRO A 60 -20.62 -38.85 -3.89
CA PRO A 60 -21.13 -38.11 -2.73
C PRO A 60 -20.13 -37.14 -2.10
N PHE A 61 -18.85 -37.24 -2.46
CA PHE A 61 -17.79 -36.32 -2.02
C PHE A 61 -17.44 -35.26 -3.06
N PHE A 62 -18.17 -35.22 -4.17
CA PHE A 62 -18.00 -34.19 -5.18
C PHE A 62 -18.53 -32.86 -4.65
N GLY A 63 -17.65 -31.86 -4.54
CA GLY A 63 -18.00 -30.50 -4.17
C GLY A 63 -17.87 -29.56 -5.35
N GLU A 64 -18.78 -28.59 -5.42
CA GLU A 64 -18.69 -27.44 -6.33
C GLU A 64 -18.78 -26.15 -5.52
N SER A 65 -18.05 -25.12 -5.95
CA SER A 65 -18.10 -23.80 -5.33
C SER A 65 -17.85 -22.72 -6.37
N LEU A 66 -18.50 -21.57 -6.20
CA LEU A 66 -18.16 -20.37 -6.92
C LEU A 66 -16.96 -19.71 -6.24
N THR A 67 -15.90 -19.49 -7.00
CA THR A 67 -14.68 -18.85 -6.50
C THR A 67 -14.35 -17.61 -7.30
N GLN A 68 -13.55 -16.75 -6.69
CA GLN A 68 -12.94 -15.60 -7.31
C GLN A 68 -11.43 -15.76 -7.36
N TYR A 69 -10.80 -15.18 -8.37
CA TYR A 69 -9.35 -15.17 -8.54
C TYR A 69 -8.89 -13.90 -9.26
N CYS A 70 -7.62 -13.58 -9.10
CA CYS A 70 -6.98 -12.47 -9.81
C CYS A 70 -6.55 -12.94 -11.21
N SER A 71 -7.07 -12.34 -12.27
CA SER A 71 -6.78 -12.76 -13.65
C SER A 71 -5.39 -12.38 -14.16
N ILE A 72 -4.70 -11.51 -13.44
CA ILE A 72 -3.34 -11.04 -13.78
C ILE A 72 -2.27 -11.66 -12.86
N ALA A 73 -2.68 -12.43 -11.84
CA ALA A 73 -1.72 -13.16 -11.02
C ALA A 73 -1.14 -14.33 -11.83
N PRO A 74 0.19 -14.55 -11.78
CA PRO A 74 0.83 -15.60 -12.56
C PRO A 74 0.37 -17.00 -12.14
N VAL A 75 0.03 -17.18 -10.86
CA VAL A 75 -0.56 -18.40 -10.32
C VAL A 75 -1.89 -18.04 -9.66
N PRO A 76 -3.03 -18.48 -10.24
CA PRO A 76 -4.34 -18.13 -9.71
C PRO A 76 -4.57 -18.82 -8.37
N LYS A 77 -4.87 -18.02 -7.35
CA LYS A 77 -5.43 -18.48 -6.08
C LYS A 77 -6.94 -18.31 -6.14
N TYR A 78 -7.66 -19.43 -5.99
CA TYR A 78 -9.12 -19.44 -5.98
C TYR A 78 -9.60 -19.24 -4.54
N ILE A 79 -10.32 -18.14 -4.31
CA ILE A 79 -10.91 -17.77 -3.03
C ILE A 79 -12.42 -18.01 -3.12
N PRO A 80 -13.08 -18.63 -2.13
CA PRO A 80 -14.53 -18.75 -2.13
C PRO A 80 -15.22 -17.38 -2.30
N TYR A 81 -16.27 -17.31 -3.11
CA TYR A 81 -16.98 -16.04 -3.36
C TYR A 81 -17.51 -15.38 -2.07
N SER A 82 -17.93 -16.19 -1.11
CA SER A 82 -18.39 -15.75 0.22
C SER A 82 -17.29 -15.07 1.06
N GLU A 83 -16.02 -15.23 0.68
CA GLU A 83 -14.85 -14.72 1.40
C GLU A 83 -14.13 -13.60 0.61
N SER A 84 -14.80 -13.03 -0.38
CA SER A 84 -14.26 -12.01 -1.28
C SER A 84 -13.67 -10.79 -0.57
N THR A 85 -14.33 -10.34 0.51
CA THR A 85 -13.91 -9.17 1.32
C THR A 85 -12.67 -9.44 2.19
N LEU A 86 -12.31 -10.71 2.41
CA LEU A 86 -11.05 -11.08 3.07
C LEU A 86 -9.84 -10.90 2.15
N CYS A 87 -10.08 -10.75 0.84
CA CYS A 87 -9.04 -10.53 -0.14
C CYS A 87 -8.92 -9.07 -0.52
N ARG A 88 -7.68 -8.62 -0.70
CA ARG A 88 -7.38 -7.26 -1.18
C ARG A 88 -8.14 -6.91 -2.47
N CYS A 89 -8.33 -7.87 -3.36
CA CYS A 89 -9.05 -7.67 -4.62
C CYS A 89 -10.57 -7.44 -4.44
N GLY A 90 -11.17 -7.83 -3.32
CA GLY A 90 -12.60 -7.61 -3.03
C GLY A 90 -12.88 -6.31 -2.27
N THR A 91 -11.89 -5.43 -2.12
CA THR A 91 -12.01 -4.16 -1.40
C THR A 91 -11.18 -3.08 -2.10
N GLU A 92 -11.39 -1.80 -1.78
CA GLU A 92 -10.60 -0.68 -2.36
C GLU A 92 -9.08 -0.78 -2.11
N SER A 93 -8.64 -1.61 -1.16
CA SER A 93 -7.22 -1.90 -0.94
C SER A 93 -6.50 -2.43 -2.19
N TYR A 94 -7.21 -2.89 -3.22
CA TYR A 94 -6.59 -3.27 -4.51
C TYR A 94 -5.83 -2.11 -5.17
N ARG A 95 -6.19 -0.85 -4.87
CA ARG A 95 -5.51 0.36 -5.39
C ARG A 95 -4.03 0.44 -5.00
N TYR A 96 -3.65 -0.30 -3.95
CA TYR A 96 -2.28 -0.45 -3.43
C TYR A 96 -1.68 -1.85 -3.70
N CYS A 97 -2.32 -2.64 -4.58
CA CYS A 97 -1.77 -3.92 -5.03
C CYS A 97 -0.76 -3.70 -6.14
N GLU A 98 0.46 -4.19 -5.95
CA GLU A 98 1.55 -4.13 -6.94
C GLU A 98 1.09 -4.62 -8.33
N LEU A 99 0.55 -5.84 -8.43
CA LEU A 99 0.05 -6.37 -9.72
C LEU A 99 -0.96 -5.43 -10.40
N TYR A 100 -1.87 -4.85 -9.62
CA TYR A 100 -2.85 -3.91 -10.16
C TYR A 100 -2.17 -2.61 -10.61
N LEU A 101 -1.28 -2.04 -9.80
CA LEU A 101 -0.52 -0.84 -10.13
C LEU A 101 0.32 -1.03 -11.40
N THR A 102 1.04 -2.15 -11.53
CA THR A 102 1.82 -2.49 -12.74
C THR A 102 0.93 -2.55 -13.99
N MET A 103 -0.26 -3.15 -13.89
CA MET A 103 -1.17 -3.29 -15.03
C MET A 103 -1.96 -2.01 -15.33
N ALA A 104 -2.32 -1.24 -14.31
CA ALA A 104 -3.04 0.02 -14.45
C ALA A 104 -2.13 1.18 -14.88
N ARG A 105 -0.80 0.99 -14.83
CA ARG A 105 0.22 2.01 -15.16
C ARG A 105 1.28 1.49 -16.14
N PRO A 106 0.90 1.17 -17.38
CA PRO A 106 1.88 0.73 -18.37
C PRO A 106 2.91 1.80 -18.77
N ALA A 107 2.76 3.06 -18.33
CA ALA A 107 3.58 4.21 -18.74
C ALA A 107 4.31 4.96 -17.59
N GLY A 108 4.45 4.37 -16.40
CA GLY A 108 5.35 4.91 -15.36
C GLY A 108 4.88 6.19 -14.65
N GLY A 109 3.59 6.31 -14.32
CA GLY A 109 3.11 7.38 -13.44
C GLY A 109 3.21 7.02 -11.96
N ASP A 110 3.87 7.86 -11.16
CA ASP A 110 3.96 7.72 -9.69
C ASP A 110 2.62 8.08 -9.01
N GLY A 111 2.20 7.39 -7.94
CA GLY A 111 0.94 7.69 -7.20
C GLY A 111 0.20 6.46 -6.63
N PRO A 112 -1.03 6.55 -6.09
CA PRO A 112 -2.01 5.46 -6.02
C PRO A 112 -2.93 5.49 -7.25
N ALA A 113 -3.57 4.39 -7.64
CA ALA A 113 -4.55 4.50 -8.71
C ALA A 113 -5.68 5.44 -8.27
N LEU A 114 -6.08 6.35 -9.17
CA LEU A 114 -7.14 7.31 -8.90
C LEU A 114 -8.38 6.56 -8.36
N PRO A 115 -9.03 7.07 -7.30
CA PRO A 115 -10.32 6.53 -6.89
C PRO A 115 -11.27 6.49 -8.11
N LEU A 116 -11.95 5.37 -8.33
CA LEU A 116 -12.82 5.20 -9.51
C LEU A 116 -14.01 6.19 -9.51
N ASP A 117 -14.44 6.60 -8.33
CA ASP A 117 -15.49 7.59 -8.02
C ASP A 117 -15.05 9.04 -8.29
N VAL A 118 -13.76 9.35 -8.27
CA VAL A 118 -13.23 10.65 -8.75
C VAL A 118 -13.36 10.79 -10.28
N ARG A 119 -13.73 9.73 -11.00
CA ARG A 119 -14.15 9.82 -12.42
C ARG A 119 -15.58 10.35 -12.59
N SER A 120 -16.38 10.37 -11.52
CA SER A 120 -17.83 10.68 -11.53
C SER A 120 -18.15 12.12 -11.10
N HIS A 121 -17.24 12.80 -10.40
CA HIS A 121 -17.36 14.23 -10.10
C HIS A 121 -16.53 15.03 -11.10
N THR A 122 -17.08 16.15 -11.58
CA THR A 122 -16.60 16.92 -12.74
C THR A 122 -15.11 17.31 -12.64
N GLY A 123 -14.28 16.66 -13.45
CA GLY A 123 -12.86 16.99 -13.66
C GLY A 123 -11.91 15.87 -13.23
N PRO A 124 -10.71 15.75 -13.83
CA PRO A 124 -9.69 14.86 -13.28
C PRO A 124 -9.37 15.26 -11.83
N PRO A 125 -8.96 14.33 -10.95
CA PRO A 125 -8.43 14.68 -9.65
C PRO A 125 -7.35 15.75 -9.83
N ALA A 126 -7.47 16.88 -9.13
CA ALA A 126 -6.48 17.93 -9.27
C ALA A 126 -5.20 17.48 -8.55
N GLU A 127 -4.21 17.06 -9.32
CA GLU A 127 -2.86 16.85 -8.83
C GLU A 127 -2.10 18.16 -9.03
N GLU A 128 -1.52 18.68 -7.96
CA GLU A 128 -0.58 19.80 -8.03
C GLU A 128 0.85 19.28 -7.99
N TRP A 129 1.77 20.09 -8.52
CA TRP A 129 3.20 19.79 -8.54
C TRP A 129 3.96 20.92 -7.86
N ILE A 130 4.95 20.56 -7.05
CA ILE A 130 5.91 21.48 -6.44
C ILE A 130 7.29 20.98 -6.86
N ASP A 131 7.98 21.74 -7.72
CA ASP A 131 9.13 21.22 -8.46
C ASP A 131 8.74 19.87 -9.12
N ASP A 132 9.51 18.81 -8.87
CA ASP A 132 9.25 17.44 -9.35
C ASP A 132 8.42 16.58 -8.37
N MET A 133 7.82 17.19 -7.34
CA MET A 133 7.01 16.48 -6.33
C MET A 133 5.53 16.56 -6.65
N ARG A 134 4.93 15.38 -6.87
CA ARG A 134 3.48 15.22 -7.04
C ARG A 134 2.75 15.35 -5.71
N ILE A 135 1.67 16.14 -5.66
CA ILE A 135 0.84 16.36 -4.47
C ILE A 135 -0.63 15.98 -4.75
N PRO A 136 -1.05 14.75 -4.39
CA PRO A 136 -2.44 14.31 -4.53
C PRO A 136 -3.43 15.10 -3.66
N ASN A 137 -4.48 15.68 -4.24
CA ASN A 137 -5.45 16.48 -3.47
C ASN A 137 -6.58 15.66 -2.79
N TRP A 138 -6.68 14.36 -3.06
CA TRP A 138 -7.68 13.46 -2.43
C TRP A 138 -7.16 12.79 -1.16
N LEU A 139 -5.86 12.96 -0.86
CA LEU A 139 -5.26 12.45 0.37
C LEU A 139 -5.41 13.46 1.51
N LEU A 140 -5.30 12.95 2.73
CA LEU A 140 -5.13 13.76 3.94
C LEU A 140 -3.66 13.69 4.35
N TYR A 141 -3.16 14.74 4.99
CA TYR A 141 -1.75 14.83 5.37
C TYR A 141 -1.56 15.17 6.84
N THR A 142 -0.47 14.71 7.44
CA THR A 142 -0.02 15.11 8.77
C THR A 142 1.11 16.13 8.63
N THR A 143 1.29 17.00 9.63
CA THR A 143 2.36 18.01 9.58
C THR A 143 3.75 17.41 9.74
N ASN A 144 3.88 16.15 10.15
CA ASN A 144 5.13 15.40 10.10
C ASN A 144 5.28 14.58 8.80
N HIS A 145 4.62 15.02 7.72
CA HIS A 145 4.83 14.53 6.36
C HIS A 145 4.46 13.06 6.10
N LEU A 146 3.38 12.60 6.73
CA LEU A 146 2.69 11.38 6.32
C LEU A 146 1.39 11.70 5.59
N TRP A 147 0.99 10.84 4.66
CA TRP A 147 -0.31 10.90 4.01
C TRP A 147 -1.22 9.77 4.49
N VAL A 148 -2.52 9.98 4.34
CA VAL A 148 -3.58 9.01 4.62
C VAL A 148 -4.55 8.97 3.44
N ASP A 149 -4.74 7.79 2.84
CA ASP A 149 -5.82 7.52 1.87
C ASP A 149 -6.93 6.75 2.56
N ARG A 150 -8.12 7.35 2.63
CA ARG A 150 -9.28 6.74 3.27
C ARG A 150 -10.11 6.01 2.23
N THR A 151 -10.48 4.78 2.55
CA THR A 151 -11.43 4.00 1.75
C THR A 151 -12.83 4.13 2.34
N GLU A 152 -13.85 3.95 1.51
CA GLU A 152 -15.26 3.95 1.95
C GLU A 152 -15.53 2.84 2.99
N SER A 153 -14.72 1.78 2.95
CA SER A 153 -14.82 0.63 3.87
C SER A 153 -14.36 0.91 5.31
N GLY A 154 -13.92 2.13 5.62
CA GLY A 154 -13.39 2.51 6.94
C GLY A 154 -11.93 2.07 7.17
N ASN A 155 -11.30 1.48 6.16
CA ASN A 155 -9.88 1.19 6.13
C ASN A 155 -9.11 2.39 5.55
N CYS A 156 -7.83 2.51 5.86
CA CYS A 156 -6.96 3.54 5.30
C CYS A 156 -5.57 3.00 5.03
N HIS A 157 -4.87 3.64 4.10
CA HIS A 157 -3.45 3.44 3.86
C HIS A 157 -2.69 4.66 4.33
N VAL A 158 -1.49 4.44 4.88
CA VAL A 158 -0.60 5.49 5.38
C VAL A 158 0.78 5.31 4.76
N GLY A 159 1.42 6.40 4.34
CA GLY A 159 2.80 6.42 3.84
C GLY A 159 3.48 7.77 4.08
N ILE A 160 4.74 7.90 3.68
CA ILE A 160 5.46 9.18 3.70
C ILE A 160 5.10 10.00 2.46
N ASP A 161 5.03 11.33 2.59
CA ASP A 161 4.76 12.20 1.45
C ASP A 161 6.03 12.50 0.61
N ALA A 162 5.84 13.24 -0.48
CA ALA A 162 6.92 13.57 -1.42
C ALA A 162 8.02 14.45 -0.80
N VAL A 163 7.72 15.27 0.20
CA VAL A 163 8.71 16.15 0.84
C VAL A 163 9.65 15.33 1.72
N LEU A 164 9.10 14.46 2.57
CA LEU A 164 9.91 13.53 3.37
C LEU A 164 10.66 12.54 2.47
N ALA A 165 10.03 12.03 1.41
CA ALA A 165 10.69 11.19 0.42
C ALA A 165 11.89 11.89 -0.25
N LYS A 166 11.73 13.15 -0.68
CA LYS A 166 12.82 13.97 -1.24
C LYS A 166 13.92 14.21 -0.21
N ALA A 167 13.59 14.50 1.05
CA ALA A 167 14.57 14.76 2.10
C ALA A 167 15.42 13.53 2.45
N LEU A 168 14.80 12.35 2.51
CA LEU A 168 15.48 11.07 2.73
C LEU A 168 16.33 10.65 1.51
N GLY A 169 15.80 10.83 0.30
CA GLY A 169 16.40 10.29 -0.92
C GLY A 169 16.41 8.76 -0.91
N LYS A 170 17.56 8.14 -1.17
CA LYS A 170 17.70 6.68 -1.11
C LYS A 170 17.57 6.21 0.35
N VAL A 171 16.70 5.23 0.58
CA VAL A 171 16.60 4.49 1.84
C VAL A 171 17.43 3.21 1.74
N ASP A 172 18.28 2.98 2.73
CA ASP A 172 19.18 1.83 2.80
C ASP A 172 18.50 0.62 3.46
N SER A 173 17.68 0.85 4.49
CA SER A 173 16.88 -0.19 5.15
C SER A 173 15.58 0.36 5.76
N LEU A 174 14.58 -0.50 5.94
CA LEU A 174 13.28 -0.15 6.53
C LEU A 174 12.78 -1.25 7.47
N ASN A 175 12.48 -0.89 8.72
CA ASN A 175 11.99 -1.80 9.75
C ASN A 175 10.73 -1.27 10.43
N PHE A 176 9.65 -2.04 10.40
CA PHE A 176 8.40 -1.67 11.06
C PHE A 176 8.49 -1.87 12.58
N ALA A 177 8.21 -0.83 13.35
CA ALA A 177 8.12 -0.82 14.80
C ALA A 177 6.66 -0.56 15.22
N VAL A 178 5.86 -1.64 15.22
CA VAL A 178 4.41 -1.58 15.45
C VAL A 178 4.00 -1.74 16.93
N SER A 179 4.93 -1.45 17.85
CA SER A 179 4.65 -1.48 19.29
C SER A 179 3.98 -0.18 19.74
N GLY A 180 2.77 -0.26 20.28
CA GLY A 180 2.04 0.89 20.82
C GLY A 180 0.82 1.29 19.99
N GLU A 181 0.17 2.40 20.37
CA GLU A 181 -1.04 2.90 19.71
C GLU A 181 -0.74 3.70 18.43
N HIS A 182 0.47 4.23 18.32
CA HIS A 182 0.98 5.00 17.19
C HIS A 182 1.99 4.15 16.42
N PRO A 183 1.69 3.77 15.16
CA PRO A 183 2.62 2.94 14.40
C PRO A 183 3.85 3.73 13.98
N SER A 184 5.02 3.12 14.12
CA SER A 184 6.30 3.68 13.70
C SER A 184 7.00 2.79 12.67
N VAL A 185 7.85 3.41 11.87
CA VAL A 185 8.83 2.73 11.01
C VAL A 185 10.20 3.37 11.24
N ILE A 186 11.24 2.56 11.32
CA ILE A 186 12.63 2.99 11.36
C ILE A 186 13.16 2.93 9.93
N LEU A 187 13.56 4.09 9.40
CA LEU A 187 14.17 4.25 8.08
C LEU A 187 15.65 4.55 8.25
N GLU A 188 16.51 3.82 7.56
CA GLU A 188 17.93 4.15 7.50
C GLU A 188 18.23 4.85 6.18
N ALA A 189 18.85 6.03 6.25
CA ALA A 189 19.35 6.72 5.07
C ALA A 189 20.71 7.38 5.37
N GLY A 190 21.73 7.01 4.61
CA GLY A 190 23.09 7.53 4.79
C GLY A 190 23.75 7.08 6.08
N GLY A 191 23.39 5.90 6.60
CA GLY A 191 23.89 5.38 7.89
C GLY A 191 23.31 6.09 9.13
N VAL A 192 22.21 6.82 8.97
CA VAL A 192 21.45 7.46 10.04
C VAL A 192 20.06 6.84 10.08
N GLU A 193 19.62 6.45 11.28
CA GLU A 193 18.28 5.91 11.51
C GLU A 193 17.31 7.05 11.89
N PHE A 194 16.14 7.03 11.26
CA PHE A 194 15.05 7.98 11.47
C PHE A 194 13.78 7.22 11.84
N GLU A 195 13.21 7.52 13.01
CA GLU A 195 11.90 6.98 13.40
C GLU A 195 10.79 7.87 12.85
N VAL A 196 10.01 7.35 11.90
CA VAL A 196 8.82 8.00 11.38
C VAL A 196 7.60 7.41 12.10
N THR A 197 6.96 8.21 12.93
CA THR A 197 5.77 7.82 13.70
C THR A 197 4.52 8.45 13.12
N PHE A 198 3.47 7.66 12.90
CA PHE A 198 2.17 8.21 12.56
C PHE A 198 1.50 8.83 13.81
N PRO A 199 1.15 10.12 13.79
CA PRO A 199 0.77 10.87 15.01
C PRO A 199 -0.63 10.55 15.54
N ARG A 200 -1.39 9.70 14.84
CA ARG A 200 -2.76 9.28 15.20
C ARG A 200 -2.77 7.80 15.56
N ILE A 201 -3.73 7.41 16.40
CA ILE A 201 -3.92 6.00 16.75
C ILE A 201 -4.46 5.27 15.51
N LEU A 202 -3.77 4.19 15.13
CA LEU A 202 -4.12 3.36 13.99
C LEU A 202 -4.17 1.89 14.42
N GLN A 203 -5.32 1.25 14.25
CA GLN A 203 -5.43 -0.19 14.40
C GLN A 203 -4.89 -0.85 13.13
N ILE A 204 -3.61 -1.23 13.17
CA ILE A 204 -2.91 -1.83 12.04
C ILE A 204 -3.51 -3.19 11.71
N ARG A 205 -3.94 -3.36 10.46
CA ARG A 205 -4.33 -4.65 9.88
C ARG A 205 -3.20 -5.28 9.09
N ARG A 206 -2.38 -4.46 8.42
CA ARG A 206 -1.28 -4.93 7.58
C ARG A 206 -0.17 -3.89 7.48
N VAL A 207 1.05 -4.38 7.30
CA VAL A 207 2.21 -3.58 6.92
C VAL A 207 2.64 -3.96 5.51
N ASN A 208 3.29 -3.04 4.78
CA ASN A 208 3.88 -3.36 3.49
C ASN A 208 5.19 -4.12 3.66
N ALA A 209 5.09 -5.42 3.94
CA ALA A 209 6.25 -6.27 4.23
C ALA A 209 7.27 -6.34 3.07
N HIS A 210 6.88 -6.00 1.84
CA HIS A 210 7.80 -5.90 0.70
C HIS A 210 8.92 -4.89 0.96
N LEU A 211 8.61 -3.79 1.67
CA LEU A 211 9.58 -2.73 1.93
C LEU A 211 10.77 -3.14 2.81
N ARG A 212 10.67 -4.27 3.52
CA ARG A 212 11.81 -4.85 4.24
C ARG A 212 12.83 -5.50 3.31
N LEU A 213 12.39 -5.98 2.15
CA LEU A 213 13.24 -6.61 1.14
C LEU A 213 13.78 -5.57 0.16
N ASP A 214 12.93 -4.62 -0.23
CA ASP A 214 13.30 -3.49 -1.09
C ASP A 214 12.62 -2.21 -0.58
N PRO A 215 13.37 -1.31 0.10
CA PRO A 215 12.81 -0.08 0.64
C PRO A 215 12.65 1.04 -0.40
N ASN A 216 13.20 0.88 -1.61
CA ASN A 216 13.20 1.91 -2.66
C ASN A 216 11.79 2.48 -2.97
N PRO A 217 10.71 1.68 -3.05
CA PRO A 217 9.38 2.21 -3.33
C PRO A 217 8.89 3.26 -2.33
N ALA A 218 9.39 3.25 -1.08
CA ALA A 218 8.99 4.23 -0.07
C ALA A 218 9.30 5.67 -0.49
N THR A 219 10.39 5.90 -1.24
CA THR A 219 10.77 7.23 -1.72
C THR A 219 10.62 7.42 -3.23
N ALA A 220 10.69 6.35 -4.02
CA ALA A 220 10.49 6.41 -5.46
C ALA A 220 9.01 6.50 -5.88
N ASP A 221 8.10 5.84 -5.17
CA ASP A 221 6.65 5.87 -5.43
C ASP A 221 5.88 6.02 -4.10
N PRO A 222 6.07 7.16 -3.39
CA PRO A 222 5.67 7.34 -1.99
C PRO A 222 4.16 7.19 -1.77
N TYR A 223 3.35 7.51 -2.78
CA TYR A 223 1.89 7.42 -2.70
C TYR A 223 1.31 6.14 -3.31
N GLY A 224 2.14 5.26 -3.86
CA GLY A 224 1.72 4.05 -4.55
C GLY A 224 2.18 2.80 -3.85
N THR A 225 3.17 2.13 -4.44
CA THR A 225 3.82 0.94 -3.90
C THR A 225 4.60 1.21 -2.62
N GLY A 226 4.89 2.48 -2.30
CA GLY A 226 5.56 2.96 -1.09
C GLY A 226 4.71 3.11 0.18
N TRP A 227 3.43 2.72 0.16
CA TRP A 227 2.60 2.73 1.39
C TRP A 227 3.24 1.90 2.51
N LEU A 228 3.09 2.34 3.76
CA LEU A 228 3.69 1.73 4.95
C LEU A 228 2.70 0.84 5.70
N PHE A 229 1.54 1.42 6.07
CA PHE A 229 0.55 0.78 6.94
C PHE A 229 -0.83 0.75 6.28
N GLU A 230 -1.59 -0.29 6.59
CA GLU A 230 -3.02 -0.40 6.29
C GLU A 230 -3.75 -0.72 7.59
N GLY A 231 -4.82 0.02 7.89
CA GLY A 231 -5.57 -0.14 9.13
C GLY A 231 -6.76 0.80 9.26
N SER A 232 -7.37 0.85 10.43
CA SER A 232 -8.49 1.75 10.74
C SER A 232 -8.10 2.82 11.75
N LEU A 233 -8.44 4.08 11.48
CA LEU A 233 -8.25 5.20 12.40
C LEU A 233 -9.27 5.12 13.54
N SER A 234 -8.87 5.54 14.75
CA SER A 234 -9.81 5.74 15.86
C SER A 234 -10.14 7.22 16.07
N GLY A 235 -11.37 7.50 16.53
CA GLY A 235 -11.84 8.85 16.88
C GLY A 235 -12.25 9.69 15.67
N ASN A 236 -12.26 11.02 15.79
CA ASN A 236 -12.56 11.92 14.67
C ASN A 236 -11.46 11.81 13.61
N GLU A 237 -11.76 11.12 12.52
CA GLU A 237 -10.81 10.69 11.49
C GLU A 237 -10.13 11.85 10.74
N SER A 238 -10.70 13.06 10.75
CA SER A 238 -10.15 14.23 10.04
C SER A 238 -9.49 15.26 10.96
N ALA A 239 -9.62 15.13 12.28
CA ALA A 239 -9.11 16.13 13.22
C ALA A 239 -7.56 16.26 13.16
N GLY A 240 -7.05 17.47 12.95
CA GLY A 240 -5.61 17.72 12.90
C GLY A 240 -4.90 17.18 11.65
N LEU A 241 -5.66 16.78 10.62
CA LEU A 241 -5.13 16.46 9.30
C LEU A 241 -5.30 17.64 8.36
N ILE A 242 -4.31 17.85 7.48
CA ILE A 242 -4.36 18.84 6.41
C ILE A 242 -5.15 18.23 5.25
N PRO A 243 -6.23 18.88 4.78
CA PRO A 243 -7.00 18.39 3.66
C PRO A 243 -6.20 18.56 2.36
N GLY A 244 -6.35 17.63 1.42
CA GLY A 244 -5.54 17.62 0.19
C GLY A 244 -5.69 18.86 -0.69
N ASN A 245 -6.83 19.57 -0.65
CA ASN A 245 -7.00 20.85 -1.34
C ASN A 245 -6.14 22.01 -0.75
N ALA A 246 -5.63 21.86 0.47
CA ALA A 246 -4.70 22.79 1.11
C ALA A 246 -3.25 22.25 1.12
N ALA A 247 -3.05 20.98 0.77
CA ALA A 247 -1.78 20.29 0.92
C ALA A 247 -0.66 20.90 0.06
N ALA A 248 -0.93 21.25 -1.19
CA ALA A 248 0.08 21.85 -2.06
C ALA A 248 0.56 23.21 -1.56
N GLY A 249 -0.35 24.07 -1.08
CA GLY A 249 0.01 25.32 -0.42
C GLY A 249 0.86 25.11 0.82
N TRP A 250 0.45 24.18 1.68
CA TRP A 250 1.19 23.83 2.90
C TRP A 250 2.58 23.25 2.61
N MET A 251 2.69 22.28 1.71
CA MET A 251 3.98 21.65 1.35
C MET A 251 4.93 22.66 0.72
N ARG A 252 4.44 23.61 -0.08
CA ARG A 252 5.26 24.68 -0.65
C ARG A 252 5.90 25.51 0.47
N SER A 253 5.10 25.92 1.46
CA SER A 253 5.61 26.64 2.63
C SER A 253 6.60 25.81 3.47
N GLU A 254 6.39 24.49 3.61
CA GLU A 254 7.34 23.62 4.30
C GLU A 254 8.65 23.46 3.53
N VAL A 255 8.61 23.35 2.20
CA VAL A 255 9.81 23.30 1.34
C VAL A 255 10.58 24.61 1.44
N GLU A 256 9.91 25.76 1.40
CA GLU A 256 10.53 27.07 1.59
C GLU A 256 11.17 27.19 2.99
N ARG A 257 10.44 26.80 4.04
CA ARG A 257 10.92 26.83 5.44
C ARG A 257 12.15 25.94 5.64
N LEU A 258 12.14 24.73 5.09
CA LEU A 258 13.26 23.80 5.16
C LEU A 258 14.47 24.32 4.40
N SER A 259 14.27 24.83 3.18
CA SER A 259 15.34 25.37 2.34
C SER A 259 16.00 26.58 2.99
N HIS A 260 15.22 27.50 3.56
CA HIS A 260 15.72 28.63 4.34
C HIS A 260 16.51 28.16 5.57
N HIS A 261 16.01 27.18 6.33
CA HIS A 261 16.71 26.66 7.50
C HIS A 261 18.08 26.04 7.14
N VAL A 262 18.15 25.29 6.04
CA VAL A 262 19.41 24.72 5.53
C VAL A 262 20.38 25.83 5.12
N HIS A 263 19.90 26.85 4.42
CA HIS A 263 20.72 27.97 3.98
C HIS A 263 21.29 28.79 5.15
N GLU A 264 20.51 29.06 6.18
CA GLU A 264 20.93 29.90 7.31
C GLU A 264 21.80 29.16 8.34
N HIS A 265 21.54 27.86 8.56
CA HIS A 265 22.12 27.15 9.70
C HIS A 265 23.09 26.01 9.34
N ILE A 266 23.16 25.61 8.07
CA ILE A 266 23.96 24.44 7.65
C ILE A 266 25.05 24.83 6.67
N LEU A 267 24.71 25.53 5.58
CA LEU A 267 25.67 25.96 4.56
C LEU A 267 26.75 26.96 5.05
N PRO A 268 26.47 27.95 5.93
CA PRO A 268 27.46 28.92 6.38
C PRO A 268 28.52 28.33 7.32
N ALA A 269 28.29 27.11 7.81
CA ALA A 269 29.20 26.38 8.69
C ALA A 269 30.22 25.51 7.92
N ASP A 270 30.27 25.61 6.59
CA ASP A 270 31.24 24.92 5.73
C ASP A 270 31.98 25.94 4.83
N PRO A 271 33.27 26.22 5.08
CA PRO A 271 34.03 27.25 4.37
C PRO A 271 34.20 27.00 2.87
N GLU A 272 34.10 25.75 2.40
CA GLU A 272 34.21 25.41 0.97
C GLU A 272 32.86 25.55 0.22
N SER A 273 31.75 25.67 0.95
CA SER A 273 30.39 25.72 0.41
C SER A 273 29.82 27.15 0.30
N ALA A 274 30.61 28.17 0.67
CA ALA A 274 30.19 29.58 0.71
C ALA A 274 29.90 30.24 -0.66
N GLY A 275 29.92 29.47 -1.75
CA GLY A 275 29.80 29.96 -3.14
C GLY A 275 28.56 29.54 -3.91
N LEU A 276 27.57 28.85 -3.32
CA LEU A 276 26.44 28.28 -4.06
C LEU A 276 25.09 28.58 -3.40
N ALA A 277 24.44 29.69 -3.78
CA ALA A 277 22.98 29.81 -3.85
C ALA A 277 22.60 31.20 -4.42
N ALA A 278 22.36 31.27 -5.74
CA ALA A 278 21.87 32.49 -6.40
C ALA A 278 20.56 32.24 -7.17
N ASP A 279 19.84 31.15 -6.88
CA ASP A 279 18.64 30.74 -7.63
C ASP A 279 17.38 30.52 -6.76
N GLY A 280 17.41 30.87 -5.47
CA GLY A 280 16.25 30.66 -4.59
C GLY A 280 15.93 29.18 -4.33
N GLY A 281 16.93 28.30 -4.48
CA GLY A 281 16.78 26.85 -4.65
C GLY A 281 16.15 26.09 -3.48
N SER A 282 15.27 25.15 -3.83
CA SER A 282 14.77 24.15 -2.91
C SER A 282 15.89 23.23 -2.44
N PHE A 283 15.75 22.65 -1.24
CA PHE A 283 16.75 21.73 -0.70
C PHE A 283 17.01 20.54 -1.65
N ALA A 284 18.27 20.09 -1.71
CA ALA A 284 18.67 18.99 -2.58
C ALA A 284 18.03 17.66 -2.18
N PRO A 285 17.63 16.79 -3.14
CA PRO A 285 17.22 15.43 -2.83
C PRO A 285 18.28 14.67 -2.03
N GLY A 286 17.84 13.89 -1.04
CA GLY A 286 18.75 13.18 -0.13
C GLY A 286 19.49 14.09 0.84
N LEU A 287 18.97 15.29 1.14
CA LEU A 287 19.51 16.23 2.12
C LEU A 287 19.98 15.54 3.41
N LEU A 288 19.16 14.65 3.97
CA LEU A 288 19.45 13.96 5.24
C LEU A 288 20.67 13.03 5.15
N ARG A 289 21.11 12.67 3.94
CA ARG A 289 22.29 11.84 3.71
C ARG A 289 23.59 12.65 3.64
N ILE A 290 23.51 13.94 3.29
CA ILE A 290 24.69 14.75 2.96
C ILE A 290 25.10 15.74 4.07
N VAL A 291 24.18 16.10 4.97
CA VAL A 291 24.44 17.12 6.02
C VAL A 291 25.20 16.61 7.26
N GLY A 292 25.54 15.31 7.30
CA GLY A 292 26.17 14.64 8.44
C GLY A 292 25.17 14.25 9.54
N ARG A 293 25.51 13.23 10.34
CA ARG A 293 24.59 12.56 11.26
C ARG A 293 23.86 13.49 12.23
N GLU A 294 24.59 14.34 12.96
CA GLU A 294 23.99 15.21 13.99
C GLU A 294 23.01 16.22 13.38
N ARG A 295 23.39 16.88 12.28
CA ARG A 295 22.54 17.84 11.58
C ARG A 295 21.33 17.15 10.93
N ALA A 296 21.52 15.95 10.38
CA ALA A 296 20.44 15.16 9.80
C ALA A 296 19.38 14.80 10.86
N SER A 297 19.79 14.33 12.03
CA SER A 297 18.86 14.05 13.13
C SER A 297 18.15 15.30 13.64
N ALA A 298 18.86 16.44 13.76
CA ALA A 298 18.25 17.70 14.18
C ALA A 298 17.20 18.21 13.18
N LEU A 299 17.54 18.23 11.88
CA LEU A 299 16.60 18.57 10.80
C LEU A 299 15.39 17.64 10.80
N PHE A 300 15.61 16.33 10.92
CA PHE A 300 14.53 15.37 10.93
C PHE A 300 13.56 15.63 12.09
N ASN A 301 14.07 15.87 13.30
CA ASN A 301 13.23 16.14 14.46
C ASN A 301 12.42 17.44 14.33
N GLU A 302 12.98 18.47 13.70
CA GLU A 302 12.32 19.77 13.51
C GLU A 302 11.21 19.73 12.45
N PHE A 303 11.40 18.97 11.36
CA PHE A 303 10.47 18.98 10.21
C PHE A 303 9.60 17.72 10.11
N PHE A 304 10.11 16.57 10.55
CA PHE A 304 9.50 15.25 10.31
C PHE A 304 9.21 14.46 11.60
N GLY A 305 9.64 14.97 12.75
CA GLY A 305 9.38 14.34 14.05
C GLY A 305 7.90 14.37 14.46
N PRO A 306 7.44 13.45 15.32
CA PRO A 306 6.04 13.39 15.77
C PRO A 306 5.58 14.68 16.48
N TYR A 307 6.51 15.39 17.13
CA TYR A 307 6.24 16.68 17.78
C TYR A 307 5.79 17.78 16.81
N ALA A 308 6.19 17.73 15.53
CA ALA A 308 5.67 18.64 14.50
C ALA A 308 4.15 18.50 14.31
N SER A 309 3.60 17.31 14.62
CA SER A 309 2.17 17.00 14.58
C SER A 309 1.42 17.29 15.87
N TRP A 310 2.10 17.35 17.01
CA TRP A 310 1.46 17.58 18.31
C TRP A 310 1.48 19.05 18.79
N LYS A 311 2.34 19.91 18.22
CA LYS A 311 2.40 21.34 18.57
C LYS A 311 1.19 22.19 18.13
N LYS A 312 0.32 21.69 17.23
CA LYS A 312 -0.85 22.44 16.71
C LYS A 312 -2.18 22.04 17.37
N ARG A 313 -2.23 21.99 18.72
CA ARG A 313 -3.49 21.88 19.47
C ARG A 313 -3.90 23.23 20.05
#